data_AF-A0A6A0GUW2-F1
#
_entry.id   AF-A0A6A0GUW2-F1
#
_cell.length_a   1.000
_cell.length_b   1.000
_cell.length_c   1.000
_cell.angle_alpha   90.00
_cell.angle_beta   90.00
_cell.angle_gamma   90.00
#
_symmetry.space_group_name_H-M   'P 1'
#
loop_
_entity.id
_entity.type
_entity.pdbx_description
1 polymer ?
#
loop_
_entity_poly.entity_id
_entity_poly.type
_entity_poly.pdbx_seq_one_letter_code
_entity_poly.pdbx_strand_id
1 'polypeptide(L)'
;MDAISFVMGERTSSLRVKRLSDLIHGASIGQPISRSAQVTAVFELEGFGEKRFTRTVQGSSSDHKIDNRIVNSQQYMKELEQLGINVKGKNFLVFQGAVESIAMKNPKERTLLFEELSGSVCVSLADSRVLFSL
;
A
#
# COMPACT_ATOMS: atom_id res chain seq x y z
N MET A 1 0.59 -12.64 4.38
CA MET A 1 -0.17 -11.43 3.98
C MET A 1 0.51 -10.15 4.45
N ASP A 2 0.79 -9.93 5.74
CA ASP A 2 1.31 -8.63 6.19
C ASP A 2 2.64 -8.21 5.54
N ALA A 3 3.55 -9.14 5.24
CA ALA A 3 4.80 -8.84 4.54
C ALA A 3 4.59 -8.30 3.11
N ILE A 4 3.65 -8.91 2.35
CA ILE A 4 3.33 -8.43 1.00
C ILE A 4 2.57 -7.10 1.06
N SER A 5 1.61 -6.95 1.97
CA SER A 5 0.94 -5.67 2.22
C SER A 5 1.93 -4.56 2.59
N PHE A 6 2.91 -4.88 3.42
CA PHE A 6 3.95 -3.95 3.85
C PHE A 6 4.79 -3.44 2.68
N VAL A 7 5.31 -4.34 1.83
CA VAL A 7 6.15 -3.94 0.68
C VAL A 7 5.34 -3.23 -0.42
N MET A 8 4.06 -3.56 -0.56
CA MET A 8 3.15 -2.87 -1.50
C MET A 8 2.67 -1.51 -0.99
N GLY A 9 3.12 -1.04 0.18
CA GLY A 9 2.84 0.32 0.65
C GLY A 9 1.55 0.48 1.44
N GLU A 10 0.94 -0.60 1.93
CA GLU A 10 -0.19 -0.50 2.85
C GLU A 10 0.20 0.24 4.15
N ARG A 11 -0.77 0.97 4.68
CA ARG A 11 -0.63 1.64 5.98
C ARG A 11 -0.65 0.59 7.08
N THR A 12 0.03 0.88 8.19
CA THR A 12 0.06 0.01 9.37
C THR A 12 -1.34 -0.30 9.90
N SER A 13 -2.31 0.62 9.72
CA SER A 13 -3.72 0.41 10.09
C SER A 13 -4.42 -0.71 9.32
N SER A 14 -3.94 -1.03 8.11
CA SER A 14 -4.47 -2.13 7.28
C SER A 14 -3.80 -3.47 7.62
N LEU A 15 -2.69 -3.45 8.36
CA LEU A 15 -1.98 -4.65 8.78
C LEU A 15 -2.58 -5.18 10.07
N ARG A 16 -2.39 -6.47 10.33
CA ARG A 16 -2.83 -7.08 11.61
C ARG A 16 -2.05 -6.59 12.82
N VAL A 17 -0.92 -5.93 12.60
CA VAL A 17 -0.01 -5.42 13.64
C VAL A 17 -0.32 -3.97 14.03
N LYS A 18 -0.19 -3.64 15.32
CA LYS A 18 -0.45 -2.28 15.82
C LYS A 18 0.70 -1.31 15.52
N ARG A 19 1.94 -1.80 15.48
CA ARG A 19 3.14 -0.99 15.23
C ARG A 19 3.99 -1.65 14.15
N LEU A 20 4.74 -0.82 13.42
CA LEU A 20 5.70 -1.31 12.41
C LEU A 20 6.79 -2.18 13.05
N SER A 21 7.22 -1.86 14.28
CA SER A 21 8.17 -2.66 15.05
C SER A 21 7.68 -4.09 15.31
N ASP A 22 6.37 -4.30 15.41
CA ASP A 22 5.78 -5.60 15.69
C ASP A 22 5.80 -6.53 14.46
N LEU A 23 6.20 -6.03 13.28
CA LEU A 23 6.52 -6.85 12.11
C LEU A 23 7.82 -7.64 12.28
N ILE A 24 8.70 -7.22 13.20
CA ILE A 24 9.93 -7.92 13.48
C ILE A 24 9.60 -9.15 14.32
N HIS A 25 10.13 -10.30 13.91
CA HIS A 25 9.94 -11.53 14.65
C HIS A 25 10.35 -11.37 16.12
N GLY A 26 9.55 -11.91 17.04
CA GLY A 26 9.78 -11.80 18.48
C GLY A 26 9.44 -10.44 19.12
N ALA A 27 9.17 -9.39 18.35
CA ALA A 27 8.80 -8.08 18.91
C ALA A 27 7.44 -8.11 19.65
N SER A 28 6.50 -8.94 19.20
CA SER A 28 5.19 -9.11 19.84
C SER A 28 5.25 -9.75 21.23
N ILE A 29 6.30 -10.51 21.53
CA ILE A 29 6.57 -11.13 22.84
C ILE A 29 7.64 -10.37 23.63
N GLY A 30 8.05 -9.18 23.19
CA GLY A 30 9.06 -8.35 23.84
C GLY A 30 10.51 -8.80 23.64
N GLN A 31 10.76 -9.77 22.76
CA GLN A 31 12.10 -10.30 22.44
C GLN A 31 12.40 -10.17 20.94
N PRO A 32 12.59 -8.95 20.42
CA PRO A 32 12.88 -8.77 19.00
C PRO A 32 14.26 -9.35 18.65
N ILE A 33 14.30 -10.23 17.63
CA ILE A 33 15.56 -10.80 17.11
C ILE A 33 16.47 -9.74 16.47
N SER A 34 15.88 -8.65 15.98
CA SER A 34 16.60 -7.57 15.31
C SER A 34 15.96 -6.21 15.61
N ARG A 35 16.70 -5.13 15.36
CA ARG A 35 16.17 -3.76 15.41
C ARG A 35 15.61 -3.28 14.07
N SER A 36 15.87 -4.03 13.01
CA SER A 36 15.40 -3.75 11.66
C SER A 36 14.99 -5.03 10.92
N ALA A 37 14.07 -4.87 9.98
CA ALA A 37 13.71 -5.90 9.02
C ALA A 37 13.49 -5.26 7.65
N GLN A 38 13.65 -6.04 6.58
CA GLN A 38 13.39 -5.58 5.23
C GLN A 38 12.59 -6.62 4.47
N VAL A 39 11.74 -6.16 3.56
CA VAL A 39 10.99 -7.00 2.64
C VAL A 39 11.23 -6.48 1.23
N THR A 40 11.59 -7.38 0.32
CA THR A 40 11.81 -7.07 -1.10
C THR A 40 10.80 -7.84 -1.95
N ALA A 41 10.05 -7.12 -2.77
CA ALA A 41 9.27 -7.66 -3.87
C ALA A 41 10.08 -7.50 -5.16
N VAL A 42 10.17 -8.57 -5.93
CA VAL A 42 10.82 -8.57 -7.25
C VAL A 42 9.73 -8.80 -8.28
N PHE A 43 9.58 -7.86 -9.20
CA PHE A 43 8.65 -7.95 -10.32
C PHE A 43 9.45 -8.22 -11.58
N GLU A 44 9.10 -9.29 -12.28
CA GLU A 44 9.62 -9.58 -13.61
C GLU A 44 8.71 -8.90 -14.63
N LEU A 45 9.29 -8.00 -15.44
CA LEU A 45 8.58 -7.27 -16.48
C LEU A 45 8.96 -7.85 -17.84
N GLU A 46 7.97 -8.29 -18.61
CA GLU A 46 8.19 -8.81 -19.96
C GLU A 46 8.93 -7.77 -20.82
N GLY A 47 10.19 -8.06 -21.16
CA GLY A 47 11.04 -7.20 -22.00
C GLY A 47 11.74 -6.03 -21.30
N PHE A 48 11.47 -5.75 -20.03
CA PHE A 48 12.08 -4.63 -19.28
C PHE A 48 12.96 -5.06 -18.09
N GLY A 49 13.10 -6.37 -17.86
CA GLY A 49 13.93 -6.93 -16.79
C GLY A 49 13.22 -6.99 -15.44
N GLU A 50 13.99 -7.17 -14.37
CA GLU A 50 13.48 -7.24 -13.00
C GLU A 50 13.47 -5.86 -12.33
N LYS A 51 12.40 -5.57 -11.58
CA LYS A 51 12.28 -4.37 -10.75
C LYS A 51 12.09 -4.73 -9.28
N ARG A 52 12.96 -4.21 -8.41
CA ARG A 52 13.05 -4.61 -7.00
C ARG A 52 12.54 -3.51 -6.09
N PHE A 53 11.39 -3.73 -5.48
CA PHE A 53 10.79 -2.83 -4.51
C PHE A 53 11.12 -3.32 -3.10
N THR A 54 11.87 -2.54 -2.33
CA THR A 54 12.27 -2.91 -0.97
C THR A 54 11.77 -1.89 0.03
N ARG A 55 11.09 -2.36 1.07
CA ARG A 55 10.71 -1.54 2.22
C ARG A 55 11.43 -2.05 3.47
N THR A 56 12.11 -1.14 4.16
CA THR A 56 12.84 -1.46 5.39
C THR A 56 12.10 -0.84 6.56
N VAL A 57 11.94 -1.58 7.66
CA VAL A 57 11.46 -1.06 8.94
C VAL A 57 12.63 -0.93 9.91
N GLN A 58 12.74 0.23 10.54
CA GLN A 58 13.69 0.50 11.60
C GLN A 58 12.97 1.23 12.74
N GLY A 59 12.73 0.52 13.84
CA GLY A 59 11.92 1.04 14.94
C GLY A 59 10.48 1.36 14.51
N SER A 60 10.11 2.65 14.58
CA SER A 60 8.79 3.16 14.18
C SER A 60 8.76 3.74 12.75
N SER A 61 9.91 3.80 12.07
CA SER A 61 10.05 4.40 10.74
C SER A 61 10.16 3.33 9.66
N SER A 62 9.80 3.70 8.43
CA SER A 62 10.00 2.83 7.26
C SER A 62 10.63 3.58 6.09
N ASP A 63 11.67 3.00 5.53
CA ASP A 63 12.37 3.51 4.35
C ASP A 63 11.97 2.75 3.09
N HIS A 64 11.98 3.45 1.96
CA HIS A 64 11.57 2.93 0.66
C HIS A 64 12.77 2.91 -0.29
N LYS A 65 12.94 1.79 -1.00
CA LYS A 65 13.99 1.62 -2.01
C LYS A 65 13.43 0.97 -3.28
N ILE A 66 13.87 1.44 -4.43
CA ILE A 66 13.62 0.82 -5.74
C ILE A 66 14.98 0.52 -6.35
N ASP A 67 15.23 -0.72 -6.74
CA ASP A 67 16.50 -1.18 -7.34
C ASP A 67 17.71 -0.75 -6.51
N ASN A 68 17.62 -0.97 -5.18
CA ASN A 68 18.59 -0.55 -4.17
C ASN A 68 18.79 0.97 -3.99
N ARG A 69 18.07 1.83 -4.70
CA ARG A 69 18.12 3.30 -4.53
C ARG A 69 17.06 3.77 -3.56
N ILE A 70 17.44 4.62 -2.61
CA ILE A 70 16.51 5.24 -1.66
C ILE A 70 15.62 6.22 -2.41
N VAL A 71 14.31 6.08 -2.25
CA VAL A 71 13.31 6.94 -2.89
C VAL A 71 12.32 7.47 -1.87
N ASN A 72 11.65 8.57 -2.20
CA ASN A 72 10.58 9.09 -1.34
C ASN A 72 9.33 8.21 -1.44
N SER A 73 8.48 8.22 -0.42
CA SER A 73 7.24 7.42 -0.39
C SER A 73 6.30 7.73 -1.57
N GLN A 74 6.21 9.00 -1.98
CA GLN A 74 5.39 9.39 -3.14
C GLN A 74 5.91 8.80 -4.45
N GLN A 75 7.22 8.80 -4.66
CA GLN A 75 7.84 8.21 -5.84
C GLN A 75 7.64 6.69 -5.84
N TYR A 76 7.81 6.06 -4.68
CA TYR A 76 7.56 4.63 -4.50
C TYR A 76 6.13 4.23 -4.86
N MET A 77 5.13 4.97 -4.37
CA MET A 77 3.72 4.73 -4.71
C MET A 77 3.45 4.95 -6.21
N LYS A 78 4.02 5.99 -6.81
CA LYS A 78 3.84 6.27 -8.25
C LYS A 78 4.38 5.15 -9.14
N GLU A 79 5.53 4.59 -8.78
CA GLU A 79 6.14 3.48 -9.50
C GLU A 79 5.34 2.18 -9.34
N LEU A 80 4.72 1.94 -8.18
CA LEU A 80 3.76 0.84 -8.00
C LEU A 80 2.47 1.06 -8.79
N GLU A 81 1.94 2.29 -8.82
CA GLU A 81 0.76 2.65 -9.62
C GLU A 81 1.00 2.41 -11.12
N GLN A 82 2.22 2.67 -11.64
CA GLN A 82 2.59 2.36 -13.04
C GLN A 82 2.55 0.86 -13.35
N LEU A 83 2.78 0.01 -12.36
CA LEU A 83 2.67 -1.45 -12.49
C LEU A 83 1.23 -1.95 -12.34
N GLY A 84 0.24 -1.05 -12.21
CA GLY A 84 -1.16 -1.40 -11.97
C GLY A 84 -1.49 -1.71 -10.51
N ILE A 85 -0.54 -1.52 -9.58
CA ILE A 85 -0.74 -1.76 -8.16
C ILE A 85 -1.26 -0.47 -7.52
N ASN A 86 -2.57 -0.25 -7.60
CA ASN A 86 -3.20 0.89 -6.96
C ASN A 86 -3.46 0.60 -5.47
N VAL A 87 -2.52 1.06 -4.63
CA VAL A 87 -2.57 0.90 -3.17
C VAL A 87 -3.76 1.64 -2.55
N LYS A 88 -4.22 2.73 -3.17
CA LYS A 88 -5.33 3.54 -2.63
C LYS A 88 -6.68 2.85 -2.79
N GLY A 89 -6.89 2.19 -3.92
CA GLY A 89 -8.14 1.47 -4.20
C GLY A 89 -8.28 0.14 -3.47
N LYS A 90 -7.25 -0.33 -2.74
CA LYS A 90 -7.22 -1.64 -2.04
C LYS A 90 -7.60 -2.82 -2.94
N ASN A 91 -7.40 -2.69 -4.24
CA ASN A 91 -7.89 -3.63 -5.24
C ASN A 91 -7.00 -4.88 -5.41
N PHE A 92 -5.85 -4.91 -4.74
CA PHE A 92 -4.80 -5.91 -4.99
C PHE A 92 -4.64 -6.94 -3.86
N LEU A 93 -5.30 -6.75 -2.70
CA LEU A 93 -5.24 -7.69 -1.58
C LEU A 93 -6.62 -7.98 -1.01
N VAL A 94 -7.04 -9.23 -1.10
CA VAL A 94 -8.24 -9.73 -0.44
C VAL A 94 -7.83 -10.34 0.90
N PHE A 95 -8.22 -9.70 2.00
CA PHE A 95 -8.05 -10.23 3.35
C PHE A 95 -9.22 -11.16 3.72
N GLN A 96 -9.02 -12.01 4.73
CA GLN A 96 -10.11 -12.85 5.24
C GLN A 96 -11.25 -11.97 5.77
N GLY A 97 -12.49 -12.24 5.34
CA GLY A 97 -13.66 -11.40 5.62
C GLY A 97 -13.85 -10.21 4.67
N ALA A 98 -12.92 -9.97 3.74
CA ALA A 98 -13.06 -8.86 2.77
C ALA A 98 -14.29 -9.07 1.86
N VAL A 99 -14.57 -10.31 1.44
CA VAL A 99 -15.74 -10.63 0.60
C VAL A 99 -17.06 -10.28 1.30
N GLU A 100 -17.19 -10.62 2.59
CA GLU A 100 -18.35 -10.29 3.41
C GLU A 100 -18.46 -8.77 3.62
N SER A 101 -17.33 -8.11 3.87
CA SER A 101 -17.30 -6.65 4.05
C SER A 101 -17.70 -5.89 2.76
N ILE A 102 -17.34 -6.40 1.58
CA ILE A 102 -17.74 -5.83 0.29
C ILE A 102 -19.23 -6.02 0.07
N ALA A 103 -19.77 -7.19 0.42
CA ALA A 103 -21.20 -7.47 0.34
C ALA A 103 -22.03 -6.59 1.28
N MET A 104 -21.48 -6.22 2.46
CA MET A 104 -22.14 -5.38 3.46
C MET A 104 -21.99 -3.86 3.23
N LYS A 105 -21.24 -3.42 2.21
CA LYS A 105 -21.06 -1.99 1.91
C LYS A 105 -22.38 -1.31 1.54
N ASN A 106 -22.56 -0.09 2.03
CA ASN A 106 -23.70 0.74 1.66
C ASN A 106 -23.61 1.14 0.17
N PRO A 107 -24.74 1.44 -0.50
CA PRO A 107 -24.76 1.83 -1.91
C PRO A 107 -23.77 2.95 -2.25
N LYS A 108 -23.64 3.96 -1.38
CA LYS A 108 -22.68 5.06 -1.54
C LYS A 108 -21.22 4.59 -1.53
N GLU A 109 -20.87 3.66 -0.64
CA GLU A 109 -19.52 3.12 -0.51
C GLU A 109 -19.16 2.19 -1.68
N ARG A 110 -20.17 1.52 -2.25
CA ARG A 110 -20.00 0.72 -3.47
C ARG A 110 -19.76 1.60 -4.69
N THR A 111 -20.47 2.71 -4.82
CA THR A 111 -20.22 3.68 -5.90
C THR A 111 -18.81 4.26 -5.80
N LEU A 112 -18.39 4.67 -4.60
CA LEU A 112 -17.02 5.16 -4.37
C LEU A 112 -15.96 4.12 -4.76
N LEU A 113 -16.15 2.86 -4.39
CA LEU A 113 -15.24 1.77 -4.80
C LEU A 113 -15.18 1.64 -6.33
N PHE A 114 -16.32 1.72 -7.00
CA PHE A 114 -16.40 1.70 -8.47
C PHE A 114 -15.70 2.90 -9.11
N GLU A 115 -15.86 4.09 -8.55
CA GLU A 115 -15.18 5.29 -9.05
C GLU A 115 -13.66 5.24 -8.82
N GLU A 116 -13.21 4.68 -7.68
CA GLU A 116 -11.78 4.44 -7.40
C GLU A 116 -11.18 3.40 -8.36
N LEU A 117 -11.93 2.33 -8.65
CA LEU A 117 -11.58 1.32 -9.66
C LEU A 117 -11.48 1.93 -11.07
N SER A 118 -12.41 2.81 -11.42
CA SER A 118 -12.46 3.50 -12.71
C SER A 118 -11.44 4.63 -12.83
N GLY A 119 -10.78 5.04 -11.73
CA GLY A 119 -9.88 6.20 -11.69
C GLY A 119 -10.60 7.56 -11.77
N SER A 120 -11.93 7.56 -11.71
CA SER A 120 -12.78 8.75 -11.92
C SER A 120 -12.87 9.67 -10.69
N VAL A 121 -12.49 9.18 -9.50
CA VAL A 121 -12.45 9.99 -8.24
C VAL A 121 -11.58 11.24 -8.36
N CYS A 122 -10.53 11.22 -9.18
CA CYS A 122 -9.67 12.40 -9.37
C CYS A 122 -10.38 13.55 -10.11
N VAL A 123 -11.38 13.24 -10.94
CA VAL A 123 -12.09 14.22 -11.77
C VAL A 123 -13.19 14.93 -10.95
N SER A 124 -13.91 14.23 -10.08
CA SER A 124 -14.96 14.81 -9.24
C SER A 124 -14.42 15.81 -8.20
N LEU A 125 -13.18 15.61 -7.72
CA LEU A 125 -12.49 16.59 -6.84
C LEU A 125 -11.99 17.83 -7.59
N ALA A 126 -11.73 17.73 -8.89
CA ALA A 126 -11.37 18.88 -9.72
C ALA A 126 -12.60 19.78 -9.96
N ASP A 127 -13.78 19.19 -10.18
CA ASP A 127 -15.04 19.94 -10.36
C ASP A 127 -15.46 20.71 -9.10
N SER A 128 -15.20 20.14 -7.92
CA SER A 128 -15.51 20.81 -6.63
C SER A 128 -14.62 22.03 -6.34
N ARG A 129 -13.47 22.16 -7.01
CA ARG A 129 -12.58 23.33 -6.86
C ARG A 129 -12.84 24.44 -7.88
N VAL A 130 -13.57 24.16 -8.96
CA VAL A 130 -13.94 25.17 -9.96
C VAL A 130 -15.16 25.99 -9.49
N LEU A 131 -15.98 25.46 -8.59
CA LEU A 131 -17.18 26.14 -8.08
C LEU A 131 -16.95 27.23 -7.00
N PHE A 132 -15.72 27.46 -6.53
CA PHE A 132 -15.41 28.49 -5.51
C PHE A 132 -14.59 29.69 -6.03
N SER A 133 -14.51 29.88 -7.36
CA SER A 133 -13.82 31.02 -7.97
C SER A 133 -14.71 31.88 -8.87
N LEU A 134 -15.98 32.06 -8.51
CA LEU A 134 -16.81 33.17 -9.01
C LEU A 134 -17.26 34.04 -7.84
#